data_AF-A0A432FUZ0-F1
#
_entry.id   AF-A0A432FUZ0-F1
#
_cell.length_a   1.000
_cell.length_b   1.000
_cell.length_c   1.000
_cell.angle_alpha   90.00
_cell.angle_beta   90.00
_cell.angle_gamma   90.00
#
_symmetry.space_group_name_H-M   'P 1'
#
loop_
_entity.id
_entity.type
_entity.pdbx_description
1 polymer ?
#
loop_
_entity_poly.entity_id
_entity_poly.type
_entity_poly.pdbx_seq_one_letter_code
_entity_poly.pdbx_strand_id
1 'polypeptide(L)'
;MKKLIGLITLLSLIMGQSNHATMTLYKDGFALIKQPVAWNVQGGESTISWDMFPVGIIKDSPFLTLENATVKTQRYNQDVFHFSEHLYDYLGKTIDVEFINGNSLTGTLVELSGNIITITRK
;
A
#
# COMPACT_ATOMS: atom_id res chain seq x y z
N MET A 1 32.87 -16.06 4.03
CA MET A 1 31.55 -15.73 4.63
C MET A 1 31.51 -14.35 5.26
N LYS A 2 32.34 -14.02 6.27
CA LYS A 2 32.33 -12.70 6.94
C LYS A 2 32.52 -11.50 5.98
N LYS A 3 33.43 -11.62 5.00
CA LYS A 3 33.68 -10.58 3.98
C LYS A 3 32.49 -10.37 3.02
N LEU A 4 31.75 -11.44 2.71
CA LEU A 4 30.58 -11.39 1.83
C LEU A 4 29.39 -10.73 2.54
N ILE A 5 29.18 -11.08 3.82
CA ILE A 5 28.16 -10.47 4.67
C ILE A 5 28.42 -8.96 4.80
N GLY A 6 29.66 -8.56 5.09
CA GLY A 6 30.02 -7.14 5.18
C GLY A 6 29.78 -6.37 3.87
N LEU A 7 30.04 -7.00 2.72
CA LEU A 7 29.78 -6.40 1.41
C LEU A 7 28.27 -6.22 1.17
N ILE A 8 27.46 -7.23 1.50
CA ILE A 8 25.99 -7.17 1.38
C ILE A 8 25.42 -6.08 2.29
N THR A 9 25.90 -5.97 3.53
CA THR A 9 25.46 -4.92 4.47
C THR A 9 25.82 -3.53 3.93
N LEU A 10 27.02 -3.35 3.39
CA LEU A 10 27.44 -2.07 2.81
C LEU A 10 26.60 -1.69 1.57
N LEU A 11 26.29 -2.67 0.71
CA LEU A 11 25.39 -2.51 -0.45
C LEU A 11 23.96 -2.11 -0.03
N SER A 12 23.44 -2.66 1.08
CA SER A 12 22.12 -2.27 1.58
C SER A 12 22.07 -0.84 2.13
N LEU A 13 23.16 -0.35 2.73
CA LEU A 13 23.23 1.01 3.29
C LEU A 13 23.31 2.10 2.20
N ILE A 14 23.87 1.79 1.03
CA ILE A 14 23.91 2.74 -0.09
C ILE A 14 22.61 2.79 -0.90
N MET A 15 21.76 1.75 -0.83
CA MET A 15 20.46 1.73 -1.51
C MET A 15 19.36 2.48 -0.74
N GLY A 16 19.56 2.73 0.56
CA GLY A 16 18.61 3.45 1.41
C GLY A 16 18.91 4.96 1.50
N GLN A 17 18.85 5.70 0.39
CA GLN A 17 18.96 7.16 0.42
C GLN A 17 17.54 7.75 0.36
N SER A 18 17.06 8.28 1.48
CA SER A 18 15.86 9.11 1.49
C SER A 18 16.22 10.52 1.01
N ASN A 19 15.46 11.06 0.05
CA ASN A 19 15.64 12.40 -0.51
C ASN A 19 15.39 13.48 0.55
N HIS A 20 16.38 13.75 1.40
CA HIS A 20 16.35 14.79 2.44
C HIS A 20 15.25 14.62 3.51
N ALA A 21 14.84 13.39 3.84
CA ALA A 21 13.94 13.23 4.98
C ALA A 21 14.66 13.47 6.31
N THR A 22 13.94 14.06 7.25
CA THR A 22 14.36 14.16 8.65
C THR A 22 13.46 13.27 9.52
N MET A 23 14.09 12.54 10.44
CA MET A 23 13.41 11.65 11.38
C MET A 23 13.62 12.17 12.80
N THR A 24 12.52 12.37 13.52
CA THR A 24 12.53 12.63 14.96
C THR A 24 11.95 11.42 15.68
N LEU A 25 12.76 10.73 16.48
CA LEU A 25 12.32 9.60 17.29
C LEU A 25 11.83 10.08 18.67
N TYR A 26 10.65 9.65 19.07
CA TYR A 26 10.07 9.95 20.38
C TYR A 26 10.26 8.76 21.33
N LYS A 27 10.29 9.06 22.63
CA LYS A 27 10.52 8.08 23.70
C LYS A 27 9.42 7.01 23.83
N ASP A 28 8.26 7.26 23.25
CA ASP A 28 7.08 6.40 23.24
C ASP A 28 7.07 5.41 22.07
N GLY A 29 8.15 5.37 21.28
CA GLY A 29 8.31 4.42 20.16
C GLY A 29 7.75 4.91 18.84
N PHE A 30 7.24 6.14 18.75
CA PHE A 30 6.82 6.75 17.49
C PHE A 30 7.96 7.58 16.86
N ALA A 31 7.93 7.70 15.53
CA ALA A 31 8.84 8.56 14.80
C ALA A 31 8.06 9.53 13.89
N LEU A 32 8.42 10.81 13.92
CA LEU A 32 7.95 11.78 12.93
C LEU A 32 8.94 11.81 11.77
N ILE A 33 8.43 11.57 10.57
CA ILE A 33 9.18 11.67 9.32
C ILE A 33 8.72 12.92 8.56
N LYS A 34 9.62 13.85 8.28
CA LYS A 34 9.38 14.96 7.35
C LYS A 34 10.15 14.68 6.08
N GLN A 35 9.44 14.41 5.00
CA GLN A 35 10.03 14.13 3.69
C GLN A 35 9.61 15.22 2.69
N PRO A 36 10.56 15.98 2.12
CA PRO A 36 10.28 16.86 1.01
C PRO A 36 9.79 16.06 -0.21
N VAL A 37 8.75 16.55 -0.86
CA VAL A 37 8.25 15.97 -2.13
C VAL A 37 8.14 17.11 -3.14
N ALA A 38 8.65 16.87 -4.35
CA ALA A 38 8.52 17.80 -5.46
C ALA A 38 7.65 17.16 -6.54
N TRP A 39 6.69 17.92 -7.05
CA TRP A 39 5.83 17.52 -8.18
C TRP A 39 6.01 18.48 -9.33
N ASN A 40 6.01 17.94 -10.55
CA ASN A 40 5.84 18.75 -11.74
C ASN A 40 4.35 18.80 -12.08
N VAL A 41 3.72 19.94 -11.81
CA VAL A 41 2.28 20.14 -12.01
C VAL A 41 2.06 20.88 -13.31
N GLN A 42 1.24 20.33 -14.19
CA GLN A 42 0.88 21.03 -15.43
C GLN A 42 -0.21 22.07 -15.14
N GLY A 43 -0.19 23.19 -15.88
CA GLY A 43 -1.22 24.21 -15.77
C GLY A 43 -2.61 23.64 -16.05
N GLY A 44 -3.54 23.80 -15.10
CA GLY A 44 -4.90 23.26 -15.18
C GLY A 44 -5.15 22.02 -14.32
N GLU A 45 -4.09 21.38 -13.80
CA GLU A 45 -4.23 20.28 -12.85
C GLU A 45 -4.53 20.82 -11.45
N SER A 46 -5.52 20.21 -10.78
CA SER A 46 -5.91 20.55 -9.40
C SER A 46 -5.83 19.36 -8.44
N THR A 47 -5.43 18.20 -8.94
CA THR A 47 -5.33 16.94 -8.18
C THR A 47 -3.98 16.31 -8.46
N ILE A 48 -3.29 15.90 -7.40
CA ILE A 48 -2.00 15.20 -7.45
C ILE A 48 -2.18 13.87 -6.72
N SER A 49 -1.71 12.77 -7.32
CA SER A 49 -1.66 11.45 -6.68
C SER A 49 -0.22 11.10 -6.35
N TRP A 50 0.00 10.52 -5.16
CA TRP A 50 1.29 10.06 -4.68
C TRP A 50 1.13 8.68 -4.04
N ASP A 51 1.96 7.72 -4.43
CA ASP A 51 1.86 6.31 -4.05
C ASP A 51 3.11 5.78 -3.32
N MET A 52 4.22 6.52 -3.35
CA MET A 52 5.46 6.16 -2.64
C MET A 52 5.44 6.60 -1.17
N PHE A 53 4.53 6.01 -0.38
CA PHE A 53 4.49 6.18 1.06
C PHE A 53 5.36 5.15 1.79
N PRO A 54 6.07 5.53 2.88
CA PRO A 54 6.75 4.56 3.72
C PRO A 54 5.77 3.56 4.37
N VAL A 55 6.25 2.34 4.60
CA VAL A 55 5.50 1.32 5.35
C VAL A 55 5.40 1.73 6.83
N GLY A 56 4.28 1.42 7.49
CA GLY A 56 4.10 1.66 8.93
C GLY A 56 3.59 3.06 9.29
N ILE A 57 3.06 3.80 8.30
CA ILE A 57 2.34 5.07 8.55
C ILE A 57 1.10 4.83 9.40
N ILE A 58 0.90 5.67 10.41
CA ILE A 58 -0.36 5.76 11.13
C ILE A 58 -1.37 6.45 10.22
N LYS A 59 -2.50 5.80 9.96
CA LYS A 59 -3.51 6.23 8.98
C LYS A 59 -3.82 7.74 8.95
N ASP A 60 -3.98 8.35 10.11
CA ASP A 60 -4.43 9.74 10.25
C ASP A 60 -3.26 10.73 10.53
N SER A 61 -2.01 10.27 10.42
CA SER A 61 -0.82 11.09 10.64
C SER A 61 -0.16 11.74 9.40
N PRO A 62 -0.45 11.35 8.15
CA PRO A 62 0.11 12.04 6.98
C PRO A 62 -0.55 13.40 6.78
N PHE A 63 0.25 14.46 6.83
CA PHE A 63 -0.20 15.81 6.50
C PHE A 63 0.70 16.39 5.43
N LEU A 64 0.08 16.95 4.38
CA LEU A 64 0.79 17.66 3.34
C LEU A 64 0.84 19.15 3.66
N THR A 65 2.02 19.76 3.51
CA THR A 65 2.22 21.21 3.58
C THR A 65 2.93 21.67 2.31
N LEU A 66 2.54 22.82 1.77
CA LEU A 66 3.08 23.40 0.53
C LEU A 66 3.61 24.80 0.83
N GLU A 67 4.77 25.17 0.29
CA GLU A 67 5.40 26.47 0.58
C GLU A 67 4.74 27.66 -0.16
N ASN A 68 3.91 27.44 -1.18
CA ASN A 68 3.27 28.52 -1.96
C ASN A 68 1.85 28.18 -2.45
N ALA A 69 1.16 27.27 -1.77
CA ALA A 69 -0.19 26.83 -2.15
C ALA A 69 -0.98 26.36 -0.94
N THR A 70 -2.30 26.30 -1.09
CA THR A 70 -3.21 25.82 -0.04
C THR A 70 -3.76 24.45 -0.41
N VAL A 71 -3.61 23.48 0.49
CA VAL A 71 -4.27 22.18 0.36
C VAL A 71 -5.75 22.34 0.72
N LYS A 72 -6.65 22.22 -0.25
CA LYS A 72 -8.10 22.29 -0.02
C LYS A 72 -8.66 20.99 0.56
N THR A 73 -8.21 19.87 0.01
CA THR A 73 -8.66 18.53 0.40
C THR A 73 -7.47 17.58 0.31
N GLN A 74 -7.35 16.69 1.28
CA GLN A 74 -6.38 15.60 1.28
C GLN A 74 -7.12 14.31 1.63
N ARG A 75 -6.82 13.23 0.91
CA ARG A 75 -7.36 11.89 1.21
C ARG A 75 -6.22 10.89 1.15
N TYR A 76 -6.01 10.16 2.24
CA TYR A 76 -5.14 8.98 2.23
C TYR A 76 -5.95 7.78 1.75
N ASN A 77 -5.77 7.40 0.49
CA ASN A 77 -6.37 6.19 -0.07
C ASN A 77 -5.55 5.00 0.41
N GLN A 78 -6.15 4.18 1.25
CA GLN A 78 -5.61 2.90 1.63
C GLN A 78 -6.46 1.82 0.97
N ASP A 79 -5.83 0.71 0.63
CA ASP A 79 -6.55 -0.48 0.22
C ASP A 79 -7.18 -1.07 1.47
N VAL A 80 -8.43 -0.70 1.75
CA VAL A 80 -9.13 -1.05 3.00
C VAL A 80 -9.74 -2.45 2.96
N PHE A 81 -9.72 -3.11 1.80
CA PHE A 81 -10.42 -4.37 1.61
C PHE A 81 -9.66 -5.32 0.70
N HIS A 82 -8.86 -6.18 1.32
CA HIS A 82 -8.29 -7.35 0.66
C HIS A 82 -9.31 -8.49 0.73
N PHE A 83 -10.27 -8.51 -0.20
CA PHE A 83 -11.28 -9.58 -0.27
C PHE A 83 -10.66 -10.99 -0.23
N SER A 84 -9.47 -11.14 -0.82
CA SER A 84 -8.69 -12.38 -0.82
C SER A 84 -8.39 -12.91 0.57
N GLU A 85 -8.15 -12.03 1.56
CA GLU A 85 -7.90 -12.43 2.95
C GLU A 85 -9.15 -13.01 3.60
N HIS A 86 -10.32 -12.47 3.28
CA HIS A 86 -11.61 -12.97 3.76
C HIS A 86 -12.13 -14.19 2.99
N LEU A 87 -11.57 -14.48 1.82
CA LEU A 87 -12.05 -15.56 0.97
C LEU A 87 -11.77 -16.95 1.58
N TYR A 88 -10.72 -17.06 2.40
CA TYR A 88 -10.41 -18.27 3.16
C TYR A 88 -11.53 -18.68 4.12
N ASP A 89 -12.28 -17.72 4.67
CA ASP A 89 -13.43 -17.99 5.55
C ASP A 89 -14.59 -18.67 4.82
N TYR A 90 -14.55 -18.71 3.49
CA TYR A 90 -15.57 -19.31 2.62
C TYR A 90 -15.16 -20.66 2.02
N LEU A 91 -13.98 -21.19 2.35
CA LEU A 91 -13.61 -22.55 1.93
C LEU A 91 -14.65 -23.58 2.41
N GLY A 92 -15.08 -24.44 1.50
CA GLY A 92 -16.14 -25.44 1.71
C GLY A 92 -17.56 -24.87 1.75
N LYS A 93 -17.76 -23.56 1.58
CA LYS A 93 -19.09 -22.92 1.55
C LYS A 93 -19.54 -22.66 0.12
N THR A 94 -20.86 -22.59 -0.07
CA THR A 94 -21.46 -22.11 -1.32
C THR A 94 -21.24 -20.60 -1.44
N ILE A 95 -20.75 -20.16 -2.59
CA ILE A 95 -20.55 -18.77 -2.96
C ILE A 95 -21.24 -18.48 -4.29
N ASP A 96 -21.61 -17.22 -4.48
CA ASP A 96 -22.06 -16.66 -5.75
C ASP A 96 -20.97 -15.74 -6.30
N VAL A 97 -20.59 -15.95 -7.56
CA VAL A 97 -19.56 -15.18 -8.26
C VAL A 97 -20.17 -14.49 -9.46
N GLU A 98 -20.08 -13.17 -9.50
CA GLU A 98 -20.46 -12.36 -10.65
C GLU A 98 -19.21 -11.97 -11.45
N PHE A 99 -19.23 -12.25 -12.75
CA PHE A 99 -18.16 -11.89 -13.68
C PHE A 99 -18.38 -10.48 -14.23
N ILE A 100 -17.30 -9.83 -14.68
CA ILE A 100 -17.33 -8.47 -15.24
C ILE A 100 -18.29 -8.33 -16.43
N ASN A 101 -18.55 -9.44 -17.14
CA ASN A 101 -19.49 -9.49 -18.27
C ASN A 101 -20.96 -9.66 -17.84
N GLY A 102 -21.26 -9.62 -16.54
CA GLY A 102 -22.61 -9.76 -15.98
C GLY A 102 -23.11 -11.20 -15.84
N ASN A 103 -22.35 -12.20 -16.26
CA ASN A 103 -22.70 -13.59 -15.99
C ASN A 103 -22.43 -13.92 -14.52
N SER A 104 -23.16 -14.89 -13.97
CA SER A 104 -22.94 -15.36 -12.60
C SER A 104 -22.77 -16.88 -12.52
N LEU A 105 -22.12 -17.31 -11.44
CA LEU A 105 -21.86 -18.70 -11.10
C LEU A 105 -22.10 -18.92 -9.61
N THR A 106 -22.96 -19.88 -9.27
CA THR A 106 -23.11 -20.41 -7.91
C THR A 106 -22.38 -21.74 -7.79
N GLY A 107 -21.59 -21.93 -6.73
CA GLY A 107 -20.93 -23.21 -6.46
C GLY A 107 -20.21 -23.23 -5.12
N THR A 108 -19.60 -24.36 -4.78
CA THR A 108 -18.82 -24.50 -3.54
C THR A 108 -17.37 -24.07 -3.80
N LEU A 109 -16.85 -23.15 -3.00
CA LEU A 109 -15.44 -22.76 -3.04
C LEU A 109 -14.60 -23.89 -2.42
N VAL A 110 -13.72 -24.51 -3.21
CA VAL A 110 -12.93 -25.68 -2.75
C VAL A 110 -11.44 -25.40 -2.61
N GLU A 111 -10.92 -24.39 -3.30
CA GLU A 111 -9.49 -24.06 -3.27
C GLU A 111 -9.25 -22.57 -3.56
N LEU A 112 -8.20 -22.04 -2.94
CA LEU A 112 -7.59 -20.74 -3.22
C LEU A 112 -6.10 -20.96 -3.48
N SER A 113 -5.61 -20.58 -4.66
CA SER A 113 -4.21 -20.73 -5.06
C SER A 113 -3.70 -19.46 -5.74
N GLY A 114 -3.08 -18.58 -4.95
CA GLY A 114 -2.67 -17.25 -5.40
C GLY A 114 -3.88 -16.44 -5.87
N ASN A 115 -3.94 -16.15 -7.17
CA ASN A 115 -5.00 -15.37 -7.80
C ASN A 115 -6.07 -16.26 -8.45
N ILE A 116 -6.01 -17.58 -8.25
CA ILE A 116 -6.94 -18.56 -8.81
C ILE A 116 -7.85 -19.07 -7.69
N ILE A 117 -9.15 -19.12 -7.97
CA ILE A 117 -10.15 -19.75 -7.11
C ILE A 117 -10.76 -20.93 -7.85
N THR A 118 -10.91 -22.06 -7.16
CA THR A 118 -11.55 -23.26 -7.71
C THR A 118 -12.94 -23.40 -7.12
N ILE A 119 -13.95 -23.49 -8.00
CA ILE A 119 -15.35 -23.61 -7.61
C ILE A 119 -15.92 -24.89 -8.22
N THR A 120 -16.48 -25.75 -7.37
CA THR A 120 -17.20 -26.94 -7.80
C THR A 120 -18.69 -26.64 -7.92
N ARG A 121 -19.25 -26.88 -9.10
CA ARG A 121 -20.69 -26.78 -9.34
C ARG A 121 -21.40 -27.99 -8.75
N LYS A 122 -22.59 -27.78 -8.17
CA LYS A 122 -23.52 -28.87 -7.89
C LYS A 122 -24.15 -29.37 -9.18
#